data_AF-A0A7Z9WUV7-F1
#
_entry.id   AF-A0A7Z9WUV7-F1
#
_cell.length_a   1.000
_cell.length_b   1.000
_cell.length_c   1.000
_cell.angle_alpha   90.00
_cell.angle_beta   90.00
_cell.angle_gamma   90.00
#
_symmetry.space_group_name_H-M   'P 1'
#
loop_
_entity.id
_entity.type
_entity.pdbx_description
1 polymer ?
#
loop_
_entity_poly.entity_id
_entity_poly.type
_entity_poly.pdbx_seq_one_letter_code
_entity_poly.pdbx_strand_id
1 'polypeptide(L)'
;MAGVAGHLFSYHLRFISPDMFFPVLTFTIWTMMIIGGIANIKGSILGALLVQTFERGMSIVKDYVSLPIDPLNFRIIVIGFILILFMMYRPEGIIPEEKTKSIST
;
A
#
# COMPACT_ATOMS: atom_id res chain seq x y z
N MET A 1 22.91 -7.56 7.12
CA MET A 1 21.63 -7.45 7.85
C MET A 1 20.51 -8.25 7.17
N ALA A 2 20.12 -7.93 5.93
CA ALA A 2 19.01 -8.60 5.24
C ALA A 2 19.12 -10.13 5.12
N GLY A 3 20.31 -10.69 4.85
CA GLY A 3 20.50 -12.14 4.75
C GLY A 3 20.30 -12.91 6.08
N VAL A 4 20.69 -12.30 7.21
CA VAL A 4 20.50 -12.91 8.54
C VAL A 4 19.02 -12.88 8.92
N ALA A 5 18.32 -11.77 8.64
CA ALA A 5 16.88 -11.66 8.84
C ALA A 5 16.11 -12.68 8.00
N GLY A 6 16.49 -12.88 6.73
CA GLY A 6 15.88 -13.87 5.84
C GLY A 6 16.07 -15.32 6.33
N HIS A 7 17.26 -15.66 6.82
CA HIS A 7 17.52 -16.98 7.41
C HIS A 7 16.65 -17.24 8.66
N LEU A 8 16.56 -16.27 9.58
CA LEU A 8 15.74 -16.39 10.78
C LEU A 8 14.24 -16.49 10.44
N PHE A 9 13.78 -15.70 9.45
CA PHE A 9 12.40 -15.73 8.96
C PHE A 9 12.04 -17.08 8.33
N SER A 10 12.92 -17.63 7.48
CA SER A 10 12.78 -18.97 6.89
C SER A 10 12.65 -20.06 7.96
N TYR A 11 13.57 -20.02 8.95
CA TYR A 11 13.58 -20.97 10.05
C TYR A 11 12.28 -20.91 10.87
N HIS A 12 11.73 -19.71 11.06
CA HIS A 12 10.47 -19.51 11.78
C HIS A 12 9.26 -20.08 11.03
N LEU A 13 9.15 -19.80 9.73
CA LEU A 13 7.99 -20.21 8.93
C LEU A 13 7.92 -21.72 8.64
N ARG A 14 9.07 -22.42 8.71
CA ARG A 14 9.21 -23.87 8.41
C ARG A 14 8.74 -24.29 7.00
N PHE A 15 8.30 -23.33 6.20
CA PHE A 15 7.79 -23.46 4.86
C PHE A 15 8.09 -22.15 4.12
N ILE A 16 8.57 -22.27 2.88
CA ILE A 16 8.84 -21.14 2.01
C ILE A 16 8.12 -21.35 0.70
N SER A 17 7.38 -20.33 0.28
CA SER A 17 6.76 -20.24 -1.03
C SER A 17 7.19 -18.92 -1.71
N PRO A 18 7.37 -18.91 -3.05
CA PRO A 18 7.83 -17.74 -3.79
C PRO A 18 6.91 -16.51 -3.67
N ASP A 19 5.63 -16.73 -3.43
CA ASP A 19 4.60 -15.69 -3.27
C ASP A 19 4.82 -14.79 -2.06
N MET A 20 5.52 -15.27 -1.02
CA MET A 20 5.84 -14.47 0.17
C MET A 20 6.89 -13.36 -0.10
N PHE A 21 7.59 -13.42 -1.23
CA PHE A 21 8.61 -12.45 -1.60
C PHE A 21 8.15 -11.44 -2.64
N PHE A 22 6.87 -11.46 -3.02
CA PHE A 22 6.35 -10.43 -3.90
C PHE A 22 6.34 -9.06 -3.21
N PRO A 23 6.69 -7.98 -3.93
CA PRO A 23 6.78 -6.63 -3.37
C PRO A 23 5.41 -5.98 -3.11
N VAL A 24 4.33 -6.76 -3.03
CA VAL A 24 2.95 -6.28 -2.87
C VAL A 24 2.84 -5.40 -1.63
N LEU A 25 3.43 -5.81 -0.50
CA LEU A 25 3.42 -5.03 0.73
C LEU A 25 4.02 -3.64 0.54
N THR A 26 5.18 -3.57 -0.10
CA THR A 26 5.86 -2.30 -0.36
C THR A 26 5.00 -1.40 -1.25
N PHE A 27 4.47 -1.92 -2.37
CA PHE A 27 3.58 -1.16 -3.24
C PHE A 27 2.31 -0.67 -2.53
N THR A 28 1.71 -1.50 -1.66
CA THR A 28 0.57 -1.10 -0.85
C THR A 28 0.92 0.07 0.08
N ILE A 29 2.07 0.01 0.78
CA ILE A 29 2.52 1.10 1.66
C ILE A 29 2.78 2.38 0.86
N TRP A 30 3.44 2.28 -0.29
CA TRP A 30 3.64 3.43 -1.18
C TRP A 30 2.31 4.01 -1.66
N THR A 31 1.33 3.17 -1.98
CA THR A 31 -0.02 3.61 -2.36
C THR A 31 -0.67 4.42 -1.24
N MET A 32 -0.61 3.93 0.00
CA MET A 32 -1.11 4.65 1.18
C MET A 32 -0.45 6.03 1.34
N MET A 33 0.88 6.08 1.17
CA MET A 33 1.65 7.32 1.27
C MET A 33 1.34 8.29 0.12
N ILE A 34 1.25 7.82 -1.11
CA ILE A 34 0.96 8.66 -2.29
C ILE A 34 -0.45 9.24 -2.20
N ILE A 35 -1.43 8.42 -1.84
CA ILE A 35 -2.82 8.87 -1.66
C ILE A 35 -2.90 9.90 -0.53
N GLY A 36 -2.22 9.64 0.59
CA GLY A 36 -2.24 10.51 1.75
C GLY A 36 -1.46 11.82 1.58
N GLY A 37 -0.29 11.74 0.94
CA GLY A 37 0.74 12.77 0.85
C GLY A 37 2.09 12.21 1.33
N ILE A 38 3.06 12.10 0.41
CA ILE A 38 4.37 11.47 0.66
C ILE A 38 5.18 12.23 1.72
N ALA A 39 5.07 13.56 1.72
CA ALA A 39 5.83 14.44 2.60
C ALA A 39 5.00 14.99 3.78
N ASN A 40 3.83 14.39 4.06
CA ASN A 40 2.99 14.78 5.19
C ASN A 40 2.60 13.55 6.03
N ILE A 41 3.06 13.49 7.28
CA ILE A 41 2.78 12.36 8.19
C ILE A 41 1.27 12.20 8.44
N LYS A 42 0.54 13.31 8.66
CA LYS A 42 -0.92 13.25 8.88
C LYS A 42 -1.64 12.80 7.60
N GLY A 43 -1.16 13.27 6.45
CA GLY A 43 -1.60 12.82 5.13
C GLY A 43 -1.44 11.32 4.96
N SER A 44 -0.23 10.80 5.18
CA SER A 44 0.08 9.36 5.08
C SER A 44 -0.79 8.49 6.00
N ILE A 45 -1.08 8.93 7.23
CA ILE A 45 -1.98 8.21 8.15
C ILE A 45 -3.41 8.17 7.60
N LEU A 46 -3.92 9.29 7.08
CA LEU A 46 -5.24 9.35 6.45
C LEU A 46 -5.29 8.44 5.20
N GLY A 47 -4.24 8.46 4.38
CA GLY A 47 -4.11 7.59 3.21
C GLY A 47 -4.10 6.11 3.58
N ALA A 48 -3.39 5.74 4.66
CA ALA A 48 -3.40 4.38 5.19
C ALA A 48 -4.80 3.94 5.63
N LEU A 49 -5.54 4.79 6.37
CA LEU A 49 -6.91 4.51 6.79
C LEU A 49 -7.85 4.33 5.60
N LEU A 50 -7.73 5.17 4.57
CA LEU A 50 -8.57 5.11 3.37
C LEU A 50 -8.33 3.82 2.58
N VAL A 51 -7.06 3.52 2.27
CA VAL A 51 -6.71 2.31 1.52
C VAL A 51 -7.08 1.06 2.31
N GLN A 52 -6.85 1.05 3.62
CA GLN A 52 -7.17 -0.10 4.45
C GLN A 52 -8.68 -0.33 4.59
N THR A 53 -9.46 0.75 4.71
CA THR A 53 -10.93 0.66 4.71
C THR A 53 -11.44 0.16 3.36
N PHE A 54 -10.86 0.67 2.27
CA PHE A 54 -11.19 0.25 0.92
C PHE A 54 -10.84 -1.23 0.69
N GLU A 55 -9.64 -1.69 1.06
CA GLU A 55 -9.25 -3.09 0.97
C GLU A 55 -10.18 -4.00 1.78
N ARG A 56 -10.55 -3.58 2.99
CA ARG A 56 -11.45 -4.36 3.84
C ARG A 56 -12.86 -4.42 3.25
N GLY A 57 -13.36 -3.30 2.74
CA GLY A 57 -14.65 -3.26 2.02
C GLY A 57 -14.65 -4.15 0.79
N MET A 58 -13.58 -4.10 -0.01
CA MET A 58 -13.38 -4.98 -1.17
C MET A 58 -13.33 -6.46 -0.78
N SER A 59 -12.73 -6.80 0.36
CA SER A 59 -12.73 -8.18 0.86
C SER A 59 -14.14 -8.67 1.17
N ILE A 60 -14.96 -7.84 1.83
CA ILE A 60 -16.34 -8.18 2.18
C ILE A 60 -17.19 -8.36 0.90
N VAL A 61 -17.06 -7.45 -0.07
CA VAL A 61 -17.81 -7.51 -1.33
C VAL A 61 -17.48 -8.77 -2.15
N LYS A 62 -16.23 -9.25 -2.09
CA LYS A 62 -15.80 -10.50 -2.74
C LYS A 62 -16.47 -11.74 -2.14
N ASP A 63 -16.82 -11.74 -0.85
CA ASP A 63 -17.50 -12.86 -0.22
C ASP A 63 -18.95 -13.00 -0.71
N TYR A 64 -19.57 -11.90 -1.18
CA TYR A 64 -20.93 -11.89 -1.74
C TYR A 64 -20.98 -12.06 -3.25
N VAL A 65 -19.90 -11.69 -3.97
CA VAL A 65 -19.83 -11.78 -5.43
C VAL A 65 -18.78 -12.82 -5.81
N SER A 66 -19.23 -14.02 -6.16
CA SER A 66 -18.36 -15.11 -6.64
C SER A 66 -17.75 -14.73 -8.00
N LEU A 67 -16.60 -14.06 -7.98
CA LEU A 67 -15.81 -13.79 -9.18
C LEU A 67 -14.98 -15.03 -9.54
N PRO A 68 -14.82 -15.36 -10.84
CA PRO A 68 -13.95 -16.45 -11.30
C PRO A 68 -12.45 -16.14 -11.19
N ILE A 69 -12.06 -15.09 -10.46
CA ILE A 69 -10.69 -14.57 -10.37
C ILE A 69 -10.19 -14.79 -8.94
N ASP A 70 -8.94 -15.25 -8.80
CA ASP A 70 -8.29 -15.35 -7.49
C ASP A 70 -8.39 -14.03 -6.70
N PRO A 71 -8.94 -14.05 -5.47
CA PRO A 71 -9.15 -12.86 -4.65
C PRO A 71 -7.88 -12.02 -4.44
N LEU A 72 -6.73 -12.67 -4.39
CA LEU A 72 -5.42 -12.05 -4.21
C LEU A 72 -5.03 -11.20 -5.44
N ASN A 73 -5.16 -11.76 -6.64
CA ASN A 73 -4.80 -11.09 -7.90
C ASN A 73 -5.68 -9.87 -8.17
N PHE A 74 -6.99 -10.01 -7.91
CA PHE A 74 -7.91 -8.88 -8.05
C PHE A 74 -7.56 -7.72 -7.11
N ARG A 75 -7.14 -8.01 -5.87
CA ARG A 75 -6.70 -6.96 -4.92
C ARG A 75 -5.50 -6.19 -5.48
N ILE A 76 -4.49 -6.90 -5.99
CA ILE A 76 -3.27 -6.29 -6.52
C ILE A 76 -3.59 -5.37 -7.70
N ILE A 77 -4.44 -5.82 -8.63
CA ILE A 77 -4.88 -5.02 -9.78
C ILE A 77 -5.56 -3.73 -9.32
N VAL A 78 -6.45 -3.82 -8.32
CA VAL A 78 -7.21 -2.66 -7.85
C VAL A 78 -6.32 -1.66 -7.12
N ILE A 79 -5.39 -2.12 -6.28
CA ILE A 79 -4.41 -1.24 -5.63
C ILE A 79 -3.56 -0.52 -6.68
N GLY A 80 -3.04 -1.25 -7.68
CA GLY A 80 -2.27 -0.66 -8.77
C GLY A 80 -3.07 0.36 -9.57
N PHE A 81 -4.34 0.07 -9.84
CA PHE A 81 -5.25 0.99 -10.53
C PHE A 81 -5.49 2.27 -9.72
N ILE A 82 -5.76 2.16 -8.42
CA ILE A 82 -5.93 3.31 -7.54
C ILE A 82 -4.65 4.15 -7.49
N LEU A 83 -3.49 3.50 -7.37
CA LEU A 83 -2.20 4.18 -7.37
C LEU A 83 -2.00 4.98 -8.67
N ILE A 84 -2.22 4.38 -9.84
CA ILE A 84 -2.10 5.07 -11.13
C ILE A 84 -3.06 6.26 -11.21
N LEU A 85 -4.30 6.08 -10.76
CA LEU A 85 -5.33 7.11 -10.79
C LEU A 85 -4.94 8.30 -9.89
N PHE A 86 -4.48 8.04 -8.66
CA PHE A 86 -4.02 9.10 -7.77
C PHE A 86 -2.76 9.80 -8.27
N MET A 87 -1.81 9.06 -8.82
CA MET A 87 -0.61 9.67 -9.44
C MET A 87 -0.98 10.58 -10.62
N MET A 88 -2.02 10.23 -11.39
CA MET A 88 -2.46 11.02 -12.53
C MET A 88 -3.24 12.27 -12.12
N TYR A 89 -4.16 12.17 -11.17
CA TYR A 89 -5.07 13.26 -10.84
C TYR A 89 -4.57 14.16 -9.69
N ARG A 90 -3.83 13.61 -8.71
CA ARG A 90 -3.34 14.35 -7.53
C ARG A 90 -2.02 13.76 -6.99
N PRO A 91 -0.88 14.03 -7.66
CA PRO A 91 0.43 13.53 -7.22
C PRO A 91 0.90 14.09 -5.87
N GLU A 92 0.33 15.21 -5.41
CA GLU A 92 0.63 15.80 -4.09
C GLU A 92 -0.08 15.09 -2.92
N GLY A 93 -1.00 14.15 -3.21
CA GLY A 93 -1.82 13.47 -2.22
C GLY A 93 -3.01 14.30 -1.72
N ILE A 94 -3.73 13.78 -0.72
CA ILE A 94 -4.91 14.43 -0.13
C ILE A 94 -4.50 15.61 0.76
N ILE A 95 -3.40 15.47 1.51
CA ILE A 95 -2.87 16.53 2.38
C ILE A 95 -1.45 16.88 1.91
N PRO A 96 -1.30 17.98 1.15
CA PRO A 96 0.01 18.45 0.71
C PRO A 96 0.94 18.79 1.88
N GLU A 97 2.24 18.82 1.60
CA GLU A 97 3.26 19.23 2.55
C GLU A 97 3.04 20.68 2.99
N GLU A 98 3.08 20.93 4.30
CA GLU A 98 3.19 22.30 4.80
C GLU A 98 4.56 22.83 4.38
N LYS A 99 4.59 23.80 3.46
CA LYS A 99 5.81 24.49 3.06
C LYS A 99 6.45 25.10 4.29
N THR A 100 7.41 24.39 4.89
CA THR A 100 8.21 24.93 5.98
C THR A 100 8.93 26.12 5.40
N LYS A 101 8.57 27.34 5.85
CA LYS A 101 9.21 28.58 5.40
C LYS A 101 10.71 28.40 5.55
N SER A 102 11.42 28.30 4.43
CA SER A 102 12.87 28.36 4.39
C SER A 102 13.28 29.65 5.07
N ILE A 103 13.92 29.53 6.23
CA ILE A 103 14.48 30.66 6.96
C ILE A 103 15.71 31.06 6.15
N SER A 104 15.54 31.98 5.19
CA SER A 104 16.66 32.64 4.54
C SER A 104 17.35 33.51 5.58
N THR A 105 18.48 33.03 6.08
CA THR A 105 19.42 33.80 6.90
C THR A 105 20.74 33.87 6.16
#